data_AF-A0A812X7X6-F1
#
_entry.id   AF-A0A812X7X6-F1
#
_cell.length_a   1.000
_cell.length_b   1.000
_cell.length_c   1.000
_cell.angle_alpha   90.00
_cell.angle_beta   90.00
_cell.angle_gamma   90.00
#
_symmetry.space_group_name_H-M   'P 1'
#
loop_
_entity.id
_entity.type
_entity.pdbx_description
1 polymer ?
#
loop_
_entity_poly.entity_id
_entity_poly.type
_entity_poly.pdbx_seq_one_letter_code
_entity_poly.pdbx_strand_id
1 'polypeptide(L)'
;MSEHPSCSPGYRRAARFTAGPLWMHEALNAYSHILLVDTEFVLSHPVPWDPIWYMFEQSADLGYWQTHYEKTWNRTVYLTEVSKQFMQARNLTPQVPELVSYWWDEDEVPGGSLPVNIYGCLFGGSISFFRSDLYQSYFQELDAWPGFDEYCWSPQNILAIAAAFFLNDNIITELWVYGRHQNSSKTPDEGWNDSRRGILPQSQRPAHLQVTGKQ
;
A
#
# COMPACT_ATOMS: atom_id res chain seq x y z
N MET A 1 23.86 2.23 20.87
CA MET A 1 23.67 1.88 19.45
C MET A 1 22.39 1.07 19.40
N SER A 2 21.29 1.68 18.96
CA SER A 2 20.01 0.97 18.84
C SER A 2 20.16 -0.10 17.77
N GLU A 3 19.84 -1.35 18.12
CA GLU A 3 19.96 -2.49 17.22
C GLU A 3 19.08 -2.26 15.98
N HIS A 4 19.72 -2.03 14.84
CA HIS A 4 19.04 -2.06 13.55
C HIS A 4 18.45 -3.47 13.35
N PRO A 5 17.20 -3.60 12.86
CA PRO A 5 16.60 -4.89 12.58
C PRO A 5 17.43 -5.60 11.52
N SER A 6 17.69 -6.88 11.73
CA SER A 6 18.34 -7.71 10.73
C SER A 6 17.34 -8.10 9.64
N CYS A 7 17.23 -7.28 8.60
CA CYS A 7 16.53 -7.72 7.38
C CYS A 7 17.50 -8.51 6.52
N SER A 8 17.04 -9.67 6.04
CA SER A 8 17.86 -10.51 5.18
C SER A 8 18.20 -9.78 3.88
N PRO A 9 19.36 -10.04 3.26
CA PRO A 9 19.68 -9.50 1.94
C PRO A 9 18.62 -9.84 0.88
N GLY A 10 17.93 -10.98 1.02
CA GLY A 10 16.81 -11.37 0.16
C GLY A 10 15.62 -10.43 0.30
N TYR A 11 15.23 -10.10 1.53
CA TYR A 11 14.14 -9.15 1.79
C TYR A 11 14.45 -7.77 1.19
N ARG A 12 15.66 -7.24 1.39
CA ARG A 12 16.06 -5.93 0.87
C ARG A 12 15.95 -5.85 -0.65
N ARG A 13 16.43 -6.89 -1.36
CA ARG A 13 16.30 -6.98 -2.82
C ARG A 13 14.85 -7.12 -3.28
N ALA A 14 14.05 -7.94 -2.60
CA ALA A 14 12.63 -8.10 -2.91
C ALA A 14 11.86 -6.79 -2.68
N ALA A 15 12.13 -6.10 -1.57
CA ALA A 15 11.57 -4.78 -1.25
C ALA A 15 11.87 -3.76 -2.35
N ARG A 16 13.15 -3.61 -2.72
CA ARG A 16 13.58 -2.73 -3.81
C ARG A 16 12.91 -3.09 -5.14
N PHE A 17 12.90 -4.39 -5.48
CA PHE A 17 12.29 -4.89 -6.72
C PHE A 17 10.79 -4.56 -6.82
N THR A 18 10.04 -4.81 -5.74
CA THR A 18 8.59 -4.53 -5.66
C THR A 18 8.27 -3.04 -5.63
N ALA A 19 9.17 -2.20 -5.10
CA ALA A 19 8.98 -0.75 -5.06
C ALA A 19 9.14 -0.07 -6.44
N GLY A 20 9.78 -0.71 -7.42
CA GLY A 20 10.06 -0.08 -8.71
C GLY A 20 10.23 -1.05 -9.89
N PRO A 21 11.35 -1.80 -9.97
CA PRO A 21 11.71 -2.58 -11.15
C PRO A 21 10.67 -3.61 -11.59
N LEU A 22 9.89 -4.19 -10.66
CA LEU A 22 8.79 -5.11 -10.98
C LEU A 22 7.85 -4.53 -12.04
N TRP A 23 7.47 -3.27 -11.89
CA TRP A 23 6.46 -2.63 -12.71
C TRP A 23 6.91 -2.41 -14.15
N MET A 24 8.22 -2.37 -14.37
CA MET A 24 8.84 -2.20 -15.69
C MET A 24 9.15 -3.53 -16.39
N HIS A 25 8.89 -4.67 -15.74
CA HIS A 25 9.20 -5.97 -16.30
C HIS A 25 8.38 -6.25 -17.58
N GLU A 26 9.02 -6.75 -18.63
CA GLU A 26 8.40 -6.93 -19.96
C GLU A 26 7.20 -7.89 -19.94
N ALA A 27 7.22 -8.88 -19.03
CA ALA A 27 6.10 -9.78 -18.83
C ALA A 27 4.79 -9.05 -18.44
N LEU A 28 4.88 -7.82 -17.92
CA LEU A 28 3.71 -7.01 -17.56
C LEU A 28 3.16 -6.18 -18.74
N ASN A 29 3.83 -6.13 -19.90
CA ASN A 29 3.45 -5.24 -21.00
C ASN A 29 2.08 -5.53 -21.62
N ALA A 30 1.60 -6.76 -21.49
CA ALA A 30 0.29 -7.16 -22.01
C ALA A 30 -0.86 -6.92 -21.03
N TYR A 31 -0.58 -6.41 -19.83
CA TYR A 31 -1.57 -6.29 -18.76
C TYR A 31 -1.83 -4.82 -18.43
N SER A 32 -3.11 -4.49 -18.21
CA SER A 32 -3.51 -3.17 -17.69
C SER A 32 -3.51 -3.12 -16.16
N HIS A 33 -3.81 -4.26 -15.53
CA HIS A 33 -4.02 -4.37 -14.09
C HIS A 33 -3.29 -5.60 -13.58
N ILE A 34 -2.85 -5.54 -12.33
CA ILE A 34 -2.18 -6.65 -11.64
C ILE A 34 -2.68 -6.73 -10.20
N LEU A 35 -2.66 -7.92 -9.63
CA LEU A 35 -2.85 -8.14 -8.20
C LEU A 35 -1.71 -9.01 -7.70
N LEU A 36 -0.87 -8.45 -6.83
CA LEU A 36 0.17 -9.17 -6.11
C LEU A 36 -0.46 -9.85 -4.91
N VAL A 37 -0.08 -11.11 -4.71
CA VAL A 37 -0.52 -11.93 -3.59
C VAL A 37 0.73 -12.55 -2.96
N ASP A 38 0.94 -12.30 -1.67
CA ASP A 38 2.03 -12.89 -0.92
C ASP A 38 1.81 -14.40 -0.74
N THR A 39 2.90 -15.15 -0.79
CA THR A 39 2.91 -16.60 -0.59
C THR A 39 2.39 -17.05 0.79
N GLU A 40 2.46 -16.18 1.80
CA GLU A 40 1.92 -16.47 3.14
C GLU A 40 0.46 -16.02 3.32
N PHE A 41 -0.16 -15.44 2.28
CA PHE A 41 -1.55 -15.01 2.35
C PHE A 41 -2.50 -16.20 2.23
N VAL A 42 -3.36 -16.37 3.24
CA VAL A 42 -4.36 -17.45 3.28
C VAL A 42 -5.75 -16.85 3.15
N LEU A 43 -6.47 -17.24 2.10
CA LEU A 43 -7.91 -16.98 1.99
C LEU A 43 -8.66 -17.82 3.02
N SER A 44 -9.38 -17.17 3.93
CA SER A 44 -10.15 -17.86 4.98
C SER A 44 -11.56 -18.22 4.53
N HIS A 45 -12.05 -17.59 3.47
CA HIS A 45 -13.37 -17.82 2.88
C HIS A 45 -13.31 -17.74 1.35
N PRO A 46 -14.29 -18.33 0.64
CA PRO A 46 -14.43 -18.12 -0.81
C PRO A 46 -14.52 -16.63 -1.16
N VAL A 47 -13.91 -16.23 -2.27
CA VAL A 47 -14.03 -14.88 -2.83
C VAL A 47 -15.09 -14.95 -3.94
N PRO A 48 -16.33 -14.48 -3.73
CA PRO A 48 -17.42 -14.67 -4.69
C PRO A 48 -17.40 -13.67 -5.86
N TRP A 49 -16.33 -12.89 -6.00
CA TRP A 49 -16.15 -11.84 -7.00
C TRP A 49 -14.70 -11.83 -7.49
N ASP A 50 -14.46 -11.26 -8.67
CA ASP A 50 -13.12 -11.10 -9.23
C ASP A 50 -12.51 -9.76 -8.76
N PRO A 51 -11.44 -9.78 -7.94
CA PRO A 51 -10.84 -8.56 -7.42
C PRO A 51 -10.13 -7.71 -8.47
N ILE A 52 -9.62 -8.31 -9.54
CA ILE A 52 -8.99 -7.59 -10.63
C ILE A 52 -10.09 -6.89 -11.46
N TRP A 53 -11.17 -7.62 -11.76
CA TRP A 53 -12.31 -7.03 -12.47
C TRP A 53 -12.94 -5.89 -11.69
N TYR A 54 -13.11 -6.03 -10.37
CA TYR A 54 -13.63 -4.96 -9.52
C TYR A 54 -12.75 -3.71 -9.56
N MET A 55 -11.42 -3.83 -9.44
CA MET A 55 -10.51 -2.69 -9.59
C MET A 55 -10.67 -2.01 -10.96
N PHE A 56 -10.77 -2.80 -12.03
CA PHE A 56 -10.98 -2.29 -13.38
C PHE A 56 -12.31 -1.51 -13.51
N GLU A 57 -13.43 -2.06 -13.02
CA GLU A 57 -14.73 -1.40 -13.05
C GLU A 57 -14.77 -0.11 -12.23
N GLN A 58 -14.06 -0.07 -11.10
CA GLN A 58 -13.94 1.14 -10.29
C GLN A 58 -12.95 2.16 -10.85
N SER A 59 -12.26 1.86 -11.96
CA SER A 59 -11.14 2.68 -12.46
C SER A 59 -10.10 2.93 -11.36
N ALA A 60 -9.85 1.91 -10.52
CA ALA A 60 -8.96 2.01 -9.39
C ALA A 60 -7.50 1.87 -9.86
N ASP A 61 -6.70 2.90 -9.60
CA ASP A 61 -5.26 2.87 -9.83
C ASP A 61 -4.54 2.07 -8.75
N LEU A 62 -5.14 1.94 -7.57
CA LEU A 62 -4.63 1.15 -6.46
C LEU A 62 -5.74 0.41 -5.71
N GLY A 63 -5.60 -0.91 -5.62
CA GLY A 63 -6.36 -1.78 -4.73
C GLY A 63 -5.48 -2.36 -3.64
N TYR A 64 -5.95 -2.40 -2.40
CA TYR A 64 -5.20 -3.00 -1.29
C TYR A 64 -6.09 -3.77 -0.31
N TRP A 65 -5.55 -4.79 0.34
CA TRP A 65 -6.33 -5.56 1.31
C TRP A 65 -6.59 -4.83 2.62
N GLN A 66 -5.56 -4.28 3.25
CA GLN A 66 -5.70 -3.54 4.52
C GLN A 66 -4.57 -2.52 4.71
N THR A 67 -4.82 -1.53 5.57
CA THR A 67 -3.79 -0.59 6.04
C THR A 67 -3.41 -0.89 7.49
N HIS A 68 -2.13 -0.78 7.83
CA HIS A 68 -1.63 -0.92 9.20
C HIS A 68 -0.88 0.32 9.65
N TYR A 69 -0.90 0.56 10.96
CA TYR A 69 0.04 1.45 11.61
C TYR A 69 1.24 0.64 12.07
N GLU A 70 2.38 0.76 11.39
CA GLU A 70 3.57 -0.01 11.74
C GLU A 70 4.43 0.78 12.75
N LYS A 71 4.66 0.18 13.93
CA LYS A 71 5.62 0.69 14.93
C LYS A 71 7.07 0.30 14.57
N THR A 72 7.43 0.35 13.30
CA THR A 72 8.80 0.04 12.85
C THR A 72 9.56 1.30 12.55
N TRP A 73 10.04 1.96 13.62
CA TRP A 73 11.01 3.05 13.57
C TRP A 73 12.14 2.79 12.57
N ASN A 74 12.54 1.52 12.49
CA ASN A 74 13.70 1.06 11.77
C ASN A 74 13.51 0.80 10.27
N ARG A 75 12.28 0.73 9.75
CA ARG A 75 11.98 0.51 8.32
C ARG A 75 11.66 1.80 7.57
N THR A 76 11.68 2.92 8.31
CA THR A 76 11.26 4.25 7.84
C THR A 76 12.33 5.30 8.08
N VAL A 77 13.51 4.90 8.59
CA VAL A 77 14.65 5.79 8.85
C VAL A 77 15.01 6.51 7.54
N TYR A 78 14.98 7.84 7.56
CA TYR A 78 15.14 8.74 6.41
C TYR A 78 14.09 8.63 5.30
N LEU A 79 13.24 7.59 5.25
CA LEU A 79 12.24 7.44 4.18
C LEU A 79 11.29 8.63 4.14
N THR A 80 10.75 9.03 5.28
CA THR A 80 9.81 10.16 5.38
C THR A 80 10.47 11.48 5.03
N GLU A 81 11.71 11.71 5.47
CA GLU A 81 12.49 12.91 5.18
C GLU A 81 12.77 13.05 3.67
N VAL A 82 13.32 12.00 3.05
CA VAL A 82 13.60 11.99 1.60
C VAL A 82 12.31 12.15 0.80
N SER A 83 11.22 11.51 1.25
CA SER A 83 9.91 11.69 0.63
C SER A 83 9.41 13.13 0.77
N LYS A 84 9.52 13.74 1.96
CA LYS A 84 9.11 15.12 2.20
C LYS A 84 9.86 16.09 1.28
N GLN A 85 11.17 15.93 1.17
CA GLN A 85 12.01 16.72 0.26
C GLN A 85 11.57 16.55 -1.20
N PHE A 86 11.32 15.31 -1.66
CA PHE A 86 10.83 15.04 -3.01
C PHE A 86 9.48 15.74 -3.30
N MET A 87 8.53 15.64 -2.37
CA MET A 87 7.19 16.22 -2.52
C MET A 87 7.26 17.76 -2.51
N GLN A 88 8.00 18.34 -1.57
CA GLN A 88 8.18 19.79 -1.45
C GLN A 88 8.87 20.39 -2.69
N ALA A 89 9.92 19.74 -3.19
CA ALA A 89 10.61 20.18 -4.41
C ALA A 89 9.71 20.21 -5.65
N ARG A 90 8.59 19.48 -5.64
CA ARG A 90 7.59 19.41 -6.70
C ARG A 90 6.28 20.13 -6.37
N ASN A 91 6.22 20.85 -5.25
CA ASN A 91 5.00 21.51 -4.75
C ASN A 91 3.79 20.56 -4.62
N LEU A 92 4.04 19.31 -4.22
CA LEU A 92 2.98 18.31 -4.02
C LEU A 92 2.44 18.40 -2.59
N THR A 93 1.12 18.29 -2.48
CA THR A 93 0.41 18.15 -1.21
C THR A 93 -0.32 16.80 -1.19
N PRO A 94 -0.48 16.17 -0.02
CA PRO A 94 -1.19 14.90 0.05
C PRO A 94 -2.65 15.10 -0.38
N GLN A 95 -3.09 14.22 -1.29
CA GLN A 95 -4.47 14.11 -1.74
C GLN A 95 -5.28 13.17 -0.83
N VAL A 96 -4.60 12.25 -0.15
CA VAL A 96 -5.18 11.36 0.87
C VAL A 96 -4.34 11.50 2.15
N PRO A 97 -4.56 12.57 2.92
CA PRO A 97 -3.71 12.91 4.06
C PRO A 97 -3.70 11.84 5.15
N GLU A 98 -4.74 11.02 5.28
CA GLU A 98 -4.82 9.95 6.28
C GLU A 98 -3.71 8.90 6.13
N LEU A 99 -3.16 8.73 4.92
CA LEU A 99 -2.05 7.80 4.67
C LEU A 99 -0.69 8.34 5.16
N VAL A 100 -0.58 9.64 5.47
CA VAL A 100 0.68 10.31 5.81
C VAL A 100 0.61 11.30 6.97
N SER A 101 -0.58 11.48 7.57
CA SER A 101 -0.88 12.51 8.58
C SER A 101 0.01 12.47 9.81
N TYR A 102 0.57 11.31 10.16
CA TYR A 102 1.42 11.13 11.33
C TYR A 102 2.85 11.69 11.19
N TRP A 103 3.23 12.17 10.00
CA TRP A 103 4.59 12.68 9.76
C TRP A 103 4.66 13.86 8.80
N TRP A 104 3.65 14.06 7.95
CA TRP A 104 3.66 15.14 6.97
C TRP A 104 3.62 16.53 7.63
N ASP A 105 2.72 16.71 8.59
CA ASP A 105 2.46 17.99 9.27
C ASP A 105 3.39 18.25 10.46
N GLU A 106 4.28 17.31 10.78
CA GLU A 106 5.22 17.43 11.89
C GLU A 106 6.53 18.11 11.41
N ASP A 107 6.99 19.11 12.17
CA ASP A 107 8.15 19.94 11.81
C ASP A 107 9.49 19.18 11.98
N GLU A 108 9.55 18.17 12.85
CA GLU A 108 10.72 17.31 13.03
C GLU A 108 10.31 15.86 13.33
N VAL A 109 10.52 14.96 12.38
CA VAL A 109 10.51 13.50 12.66
C VAL A 109 11.77 12.85 12.07
N PRO A 110 12.94 13.00 12.72
CA PRO A 110 14.16 12.32 12.28
C PRO A 110 14.05 10.81 12.54
N GLY A 111 13.50 10.07 11.58
CA GLY A 111 13.14 8.66 11.77
C GLY A 111 11.99 8.50 12.77
N GLY A 112 11.23 7.40 12.68
CA GLY A 112 10.28 7.07 13.76
C GLY A 112 8.85 7.51 13.68
N SER A 113 8.44 8.10 12.57
CA SER A 113 7.01 8.22 12.30
C SER A 113 6.34 6.85 12.40
N LEU A 114 5.05 6.82 12.73
CA LEU A 114 4.17 5.67 12.60
C LEU A 114 3.41 5.77 11.27
N PRO A 115 4.08 5.61 10.10
CA PRO A 115 3.40 5.76 8.84
C PRO A 115 2.33 4.68 8.70
N VAL A 116 1.29 5.05 7.97
CA VAL A 116 0.33 4.08 7.47
C VAL A 116 1.01 3.27 6.39
N ASN A 117 0.89 1.96 6.50
CA ASN A 117 1.40 1.01 5.52
C ASN A 117 0.23 0.40 4.79
N ILE A 118 0.30 0.41 3.46
CA ILE A 118 -0.56 -0.43 2.65
C ILE A 118 -0.01 -1.85 2.76
N TYR A 119 -0.72 -2.72 3.47
CA TYR A 119 -0.19 -4.00 3.86
C TYR A 119 -0.02 -4.90 2.63
N GLY A 120 1.23 -5.05 2.21
CA GLY A 120 1.61 -5.54 0.87
C GLY A 120 1.42 -7.03 0.64
N CYS A 121 0.67 -7.73 1.50
CA CYS A 121 0.36 -9.13 1.30
C CYS A 121 -0.71 -9.38 0.23
N LEU A 122 -1.55 -8.38 -0.05
CA LEU A 122 -2.47 -8.39 -1.19
C LEU A 122 -2.74 -6.95 -1.64
N PHE A 123 -2.16 -6.57 -2.76
CA PHE A 123 -2.30 -5.24 -3.35
C PHE A 123 -2.03 -5.25 -4.85
N GLY A 124 -2.47 -4.23 -5.56
CA GLY A 124 -2.27 -4.13 -6.99
C GLY A 124 -3.06 -2.96 -7.55
N GLY A 125 -3.37 -2.99 -8.83
CA GLY A 125 -4.11 -1.91 -9.49
C GLY A 125 -3.60 -1.69 -10.90
N SER A 126 -3.83 -0.48 -11.40
CA SER A 126 -3.43 -0.10 -12.74
C SER A 126 -1.91 -0.09 -12.89
N ILE A 127 -1.39 -0.82 -13.87
CA ILE A 127 0.03 -0.82 -14.23
C ILE A 127 0.47 0.59 -14.68
N SER A 128 -0.45 1.41 -15.24
CA SER A 128 -0.11 2.78 -15.65
C SER A 128 0.23 3.69 -14.48
N PHE A 129 -0.39 3.50 -13.30
CA PHE A 129 -0.03 4.25 -12.10
C PHE A 129 1.43 3.97 -11.72
N PHE A 130 1.79 2.70 -11.59
CA PHE A 130 3.14 2.30 -11.23
C PHE A 130 4.18 2.69 -12.29
N ARG A 131 3.79 2.74 -13.57
CA ARG A 131 4.67 3.18 -14.69
C ARG A 131 4.66 4.69 -14.93
N SER A 132 3.86 5.46 -14.19
CA SER A 132 3.77 6.91 -14.39
C SER A 132 5.12 7.59 -14.11
N ASP A 133 5.40 8.67 -14.83
CA ASP A 133 6.63 9.45 -14.65
C ASP A 133 6.81 9.91 -13.19
N LEU A 134 5.71 10.24 -12.52
CA LEU A 134 5.73 10.70 -11.13
C LEU A 134 6.13 9.58 -10.16
N TYR A 135 5.51 8.40 -10.30
CA TYR A 135 5.86 7.23 -9.49
C TYR A 135 7.31 6.79 -9.74
N GLN A 136 7.72 6.71 -11.01
CA GLN A 136 9.08 6.30 -11.39
C GLN A 136 10.13 7.30 -10.94
N SER A 137 9.87 8.61 -11.05
CA SER A 137 10.77 9.65 -10.53
C SER A 137 10.92 9.58 -9.00
N TYR A 138 9.83 9.28 -8.30
CA TYR A 138 9.87 9.09 -6.84
C TYR A 138 10.67 7.85 -6.47
N PHE A 139 10.45 6.72 -7.13
CA PHE A 139 11.26 5.53 -6.93
C PHE A 139 12.75 5.80 -7.20
N GLN A 140 13.10 6.51 -8.26
CA GLN A 140 14.49 6.86 -8.58
C GLN A 140 15.15 7.73 -7.51
N GLU A 141 14.42 8.69 -6.93
CA GLU A 141 14.89 9.48 -5.79
C GLU A 141 15.22 8.57 -4.60
N LEU A 142 14.29 7.66 -4.26
CA LEU A 142 14.50 6.72 -3.17
C LEU A 142 15.65 5.74 -3.44
N ASP A 143 15.79 5.27 -4.68
CA ASP A 143 16.81 4.30 -5.09
C ASP A 143 18.23 4.87 -5.10
N ALA A 144 18.36 6.20 -5.18
CA ALA A 144 19.63 6.91 -5.03
C ALA A 144 20.14 6.93 -3.57
N TRP A 145 19.27 6.63 -2.61
CA TRP A 145 19.62 6.52 -1.19
C TRP A 145 19.95 5.06 -0.81
N PRO A 146 20.79 4.85 0.22
CA PRO A 146 21.07 3.50 0.74
C PRO A 146 19.89 2.89 1.51
N GLY A 147 18.67 3.41 1.35
CA GLY A 147 17.50 3.10 2.16
C GLY A 147 17.08 1.63 2.20
N PHE A 148 17.09 0.96 1.05
CA PHE A 148 16.81 -0.47 0.99
C PHE A 148 17.95 -1.29 1.64
N ASP A 149 19.20 -0.91 1.39
CA ASP A 149 20.39 -1.70 1.75
C ASP A 149 20.87 -1.48 3.19
N GLU A 150 20.62 -0.31 3.79
CA GLU A 150 20.98 0.03 5.16
C GLU A 150 19.75 0.01 6.08
N TYR A 151 18.65 0.64 5.67
CA TYR A 151 17.49 0.92 6.54
C TYR A 151 16.25 0.06 6.29
N CYS A 152 16.37 -1.00 5.49
CA CYS A 152 15.26 -1.95 5.25
C CYS A 152 13.95 -1.28 4.81
N TRP A 153 14.01 -0.27 3.94
CA TRP A 153 12.79 0.40 3.49
C TRP A 153 11.77 -0.60 2.95
N SER A 154 10.55 -0.51 3.49
CA SER A 154 9.45 -1.38 3.10
C SER A 154 8.78 -0.85 1.84
N PRO A 155 8.50 -1.70 0.82
CA PRO A 155 7.76 -1.27 -0.36
C PRO A 155 6.32 -0.83 0.00
N GLN A 156 5.80 -1.31 1.14
CA GLN A 156 4.46 -1.01 1.65
C GLN A 156 4.34 0.44 2.13
N ASN A 157 5.41 0.93 2.77
CA ASN A 157 5.55 2.34 3.16
C ASN A 157 5.63 3.22 1.93
N ILE A 158 6.51 2.88 0.98
CA ILE A 158 6.70 3.63 -0.26
C ILE A 158 5.38 3.72 -1.04
N LEU A 159 4.65 2.60 -1.13
CA LEU A 159 3.35 2.55 -1.78
C LEU A 159 2.31 3.43 -1.09
N ALA A 160 2.24 3.42 0.24
CA ALA A 160 1.32 4.27 0.98
C ALA A 160 1.62 5.77 0.78
N ILE A 161 2.90 6.15 0.80
CA ILE A 161 3.34 7.53 0.53
C ILE A 161 3.01 7.93 -0.90
N ALA A 162 3.35 7.10 -1.89
CA ALA A 162 3.03 7.36 -3.29
C ALA A 162 1.51 7.50 -3.51
N ALA A 163 0.71 6.60 -2.93
CA ALA A 163 -0.74 6.66 -3.00
C ALA A 163 -1.30 7.96 -2.39
N ALA A 164 -0.76 8.39 -1.24
CA ALA A 164 -1.21 9.60 -0.55
C ALA A 164 -1.04 10.87 -1.38
N PHE A 165 0.03 10.95 -2.20
CA PHE A 165 0.38 12.15 -2.95
C PHE A 165 -0.02 12.11 -4.42
N PHE A 166 0.01 10.93 -5.05
CA PHE A 166 -0.11 10.81 -6.50
C PHE A 166 -1.51 10.39 -6.95
N LEU A 167 -2.33 9.90 -6.02
CA LEU A 167 -3.68 9.42 -6.29
C LEU A 167 -4.71 10.19 -5.47
N ASN A 168 -5.88 10.40 -6.06
CA ASN A 168 -7.03 10.93 -5.33
C ASN A 168 -7.81 9.79 -4.65
N ASP A 169 -8.60 10.12 -3.63
CA ASP A 169 -9.36 9.11 -2.85
C ASP A 169 -10.25 8.21 -3.73
N ASN A 170 -10.81 8.77 -4.80
CA ASN A 170 -11.75 8.06 -5.68
C ASN A 170 -11.13 6.93 -6.52
N ILE A 171 -9.80 6.88 -6.65
CA ILE A 171 -9.08 5.88 -7.46
C ILE A 171 -8.27 4.92 -6.59
N ILE A 172 -8.52 4.93 -5.27
CA ILE A 172 -7.95 4.00 -4.31
C ILE A 172 -9.10 3.17 -3.70
N THR A 173 -9.00 1.85 -3.79
CA THR A 173 -10.04 0.94 -3.29
C THR A 173 -9.50 -0.10 -2.32
N GLU A 174 -10.29 -0.43 -1.31
CA GLU A 174 -9.98 -1.52 -0.39
C GLU A 174 -10.59 -2.83 -0.93
N LEU A 175 -9.76 -3.88 -1.01
CA LEU A 175 -10.13 -5.21 -1.47
C LEU A 175 -10.66 -6.02 -0.30
N TRP A 176 -11.97 -6.23 -0.31
CA TRP A 176 -12.71 -6.89 0.76
C TRP A 176 -12.67 -8.41 0.66
N VAL A 177 -11.47 -8.95 0.82
CA VAL A 177 -11.18 -10.37 0.80
C VAL A 177 -11.01 -10.87 2.24
N TYR A 178 -11.67 -11.96 2.61
CA TYR A 178 -11.43 -12.57 3.93
C TYR A 178 -10.19 -13.43 3.89
N GLY A 179 -9.26 -13.14 4.78
CA GLY A 179 -7.98 -13.82 4.78
C GLY A 179 -7.17 -13.56 6.02
N ARG A 180 -5.98 -14.14 6.03
CA ARG A 180 -4.99 -13.97 7.06
C ARG A 180 -3.61 -13.88 6.42
N HIS A 181 -2.79 -13.01 6.99
CA HIS A 181 -1.36 -12.99 6.74
C HIS A 181 -0.65 -12.68 8.04
N GLN A 182 0.24 -13.57 8.47
CA GLN A 182 0.95 -13.49 9.75
C GLN A 182 0.00 -13.27 10.94
N ASN A 183 0.10 -12.10 11.59
CA ASN A 183 -0.66 -11.70 12.78
C ASN A 183 -1.89 -10.85 12.46
N SER A 184 -2.25 -10.72 11.18
CA SER A 184 -3.37 -9.90 10.75
C SER A 184 -4.40 -10.74 10.02
N SER A 185 -5.66 -10.50 10.33
CA SER A 185 -6.81 -11.19 9.76
C SER A 185 -7.88 -10.20 9.34
N LYS A 186 -8.61 -10.55 8.29
CA LYS A 186 -9.94 -10.02 8.00
C LYS A 186 -10.95 -11.14 8.09
N THR A 187 -11.90 -11.03 9.01
CA THR A 187 -12.96 -12.02 9.24
C THR A 187 -14.35 -11.46 8.92
N PRO A 188 -15.35 -12.33 8.63
CA PRO A 188 -16.72 -11.87 8.42
C PRO A 188 -17.32 -11.12 9.63
N ASP A 189 -16.92 -11.52 10.84
CA ASP A 189 -17.44 -10.96 12.10
C ASP A 189 -16.91 -9.55 12.40
N GLU A 190 -15.75 -9.18 11.85
CA GLU A 190 -15.22 -7.80 11.89
C GLU A 190 -16.07 -6.84 11.04
N GLY A 191 -16.97 -7.36 10.20
CA GLY A 191 -17.84 -6.57 9.33
C GLY A 191 -17.10 -5.93 8.14
N TRP A 192 -17.82 -5.11 7.37
CA TRP A 192 -17.23 -4.24 6.34
C TRP A 192 -16.60 -3.03 7.05
N ASN A 193 -15.48 -3.25 7.72
CA ASN A 193 -14.76 -2.23 8.48
C ASN A 193 -13.84 -1.43 7.55
N ASP A 194 -14.40 -0.52 6.75
CA ASP A 194 -13.60 0.45 6.00
C ASP A 194 -12.52 0.97 6.92
N SER A 195 -11.25 0.68 6.61
CA SER A 195 -10.15 1.03 7.51
C SER A 195 -10.11 2.55 7.78
N ARG A 196 -10.81 3.33 6.96
CA ARG A 196 -11.00 4.78 7.03
C ARG A 196 -12.35 5.23 7.63
N ARG A 197 -13.40 4.39 7.63
CA ARG A 197 -14.79 4.80 8.03
C ARG A 197 -15.45 3.93 9.11
N GLY A 198 -14.78 2.89 9.62
CA GLY A 198 -15.37 1.97 10.57
C GLY A 198 -16.30 0.95 9.91
N ILE A 199 -17.11 0.23 10.69
CA ILE A 199 -18.10 -0.72 10.17
C ILE A 199 -19.17 0.04 9.37
N LEU A 200 -19.14 -0.08 8.04
CA LEU A 200 -20.17 0.54 7.21
C LEU A 200 -21.54 -0.14 7.39
N PRO A 201 -22.63 0.64 7.47
CA PRO A 201 -23.99 0.12 7.43
C PRO A 201 -24.22 -0.79 6.22
N GLN A 202 -25.07 -1.81 6.36
CA GLN A 202 -25.36 -2.77 5.29
C GLN A 202 -25.83 -2.12 3.98
N SER A 203 -26.52 -0.98 4.07
CA SER A 203 -26.99 -0.17 2.94
C SER A 203 -25.87 0.51 2.14
N GLN A 204 -24.68 0.65 2.73
CA GLN A 204 -23.51 1.26 2.11
C GLN A 204 -22.50 0.21 1.61
N ARG A 205 -22.82 -1.07 1.77
CA ARG A 205 -21.99 -2.16 1.22
C ARG A 205 -22.19 -2.24 -0.29
N PRO A 206 -21.13 -2.52 -1.08
CA PRO A 206 -21.25 -2.83 -2.50
C PRO A 206 -22.35 -3.87 -2.75
N ALA A 207 -23.11 -3.70 -3.83
CA ALA A 207 -24.29 -4.53 -4.11
C ALA A 207 -23.99 -6.04 -4.11
N HIS A 208 -22.78 -6.44 -4.50
CA HIS A 208 -22.33 -7.84 -4.49
C HIS A 208 -22.04 -8.41 -3.08
N LEU A 209 -21.99 -7.56 -2.05
CA LEU A 209 -21.81 -7.94 -0.64
C LEU A 209 -23.09 -7.72 0.20
N GLN A 210 -24.15 -7.20 -0.42
CA GLN A 210 -25.47 -7.19 0.17
C GLN A 210 -26.04 -8.60 0.08
N VAL A 211 -25.61 -9.48 1.00
CA VAL A 211 -26.23 -10.78 1.18
C VAL A 211 -27.71 -10.54 1.43
N THR A 212 -28.55 -10.88 0.45
CA THR A 212 -29.99 -10.96 0.66
C THR A 212 -30.19 -12.07 1.68
N GLY A 213 -30.46 -11.71 2.93
CA GLY A 213 -30.88 -12.65 3.94
C GLY A 213 -32.17 -13.33 3.47
N LYS A 214 -32.03 -14.48 2.81
CA LYS A 214 -33.07 -15.48 2.71
C LYS A 214 -32.56 -16.69 3.47
N GLN A 215 -33.06 -16.82 4.70
CA GLN A 215 -33.15 -18.10 5.40
C GLN A 215 -34.00 -19.07 4.58
#